data_AF-A0A2T5G1A8-F1
#
_entry.id   AF-A0A2T5G1A8-F1
#
_cell.length_a   1.000
_cell.length_b   1.000
_cell.length_c   1.000
_cell.angle_alpha   90.00
_cell.angle_beta   90.00
_cell.angle_gamma   90.00
#
_symmetry.space_group_name_H-M   'P 1'
#
loop_
_entity.id
_entity.type
_entity.pdbx_description
1 polymer ?
#
loop_
_entity_poly.entity_id
_entity_poly.type
_entity_poly.pdbx_seq_one_letter_code
_entity_poly.pdbx_strand_id
1 'polypeptide(L)' 'MGTKTEDWNTIPLCDGHHKAQHSKGWQTFQAMFDFDASALAVEYAERSPHRSKWDGQGA' A
#
# COMPACT_ATOMS: atom_id res chain seq x y z
N MET A 1 -2.71 -3.44 -19.36
CA MET A 1 -3.63 -2.43 -18.78
C MET A 1 -3.56 -2.57 -17.28
N GLY A 2 -3.06 -1.56 -16.57
CA GLY A 2 -3.11 -1.52 -15.09
C GLY A 2 -4.25 -0.59 -14.69
N THR A 3 -5.27 -1.11 -14.03
CA THR A 3 -6.27 -0.28 -13.36
C THR A 3 -5.60 0.41 -12.18
N LYS A 4 -5.84 1.72 -12.00
CA LYS A 4 -5.35 2.45 -10.82
C LYS A 4 -5.88 1.74 -9.58
N THR A 5 -4.98 1.37 -8.68
CA THR A 5 -5.35 0.85 -7.36
C THR A 5 -6.03 1.95 -6.56
N GLU A 6 -7.08 1.58 -5.82
CA GLU A 6 -7.77 2.44 -4.87
C GLU A 6 -6.78 2.99 -3.82
N ASP A 7 -6.91 4.26 -3.44
CA ASP A 7 -5.93 4.93 -2.58
C ASP A 7 -5.85 4.29 -1.18
N TRP A 8 -6.91 3.61 -0.72
CA TRP A 8 -6.91 2.88 0.57
C TRP A 8 -5.96 1.68 0.56
N ASN A 9 -5.70 1.08 -0.61
CA ASN A 9 -4.81 -0.08 -0.75
C ASN A 9 -3.39 0.35 -1.16
N THR A 10 -2.89 1.42 -0.53
CA THR A 10 -1.56 1.98 -0.78
C THR A 10 -0.84 2.28 0.53
N ILE A 11 0.49 2.27 0.49
CA ILE A 11 1.34 2.65 1.62
C ILE A 11 2.23 3.83 1.25
N PRO A 12 2.50 4.75 2.19
CA PRO A 12 3.46 5.83 1.98
C PRO A 12 4.88 5.26 1.93
N LEU A 13 5.62 5.63 0.90
CA LEU A 13 7.04 5.32 0.75
C LEU A 13 7.82 6.61 0.51
N CYS A 14 9.02 6.72 1.07
CA CYS A 14 9.93 7.80 0.68
C CYS A 14 10.41 7.59 -0.77
N ASP A 15 10.93 8.64 -1.41
CA ASP A 15 11.33 8.61 -2.83
C ASP A 15 12.26 7.42 -3.17
N GLY A 16 13.25 7.12 -2.31
CA GLY A 16 14.16 6.00 -2.51
C GLY A 16 13.46 4.63 -2.48
N HIS A 17 12.59 4.40 -1.49
CA HIS A 17 11.83 3.16 -1.38
C HIS A 17 10.76 3.03 -2.46
N HIS A 18 10.16 4.15 -2.86
CA HIS A 18 9.19 4.17 -3.96
C HIS A 18 9.87 3.79 -5.29
N LYS A 19 11.04 4.37 -5.60
CA LYS A 19 11.85 3.98 -6.76
C LYS A 19 12.29 2.51 -6.70
N ALA A 20 12.71 2.05 -5.52
CA ALA A 20 13.09 0.64 -5.33
C ALA A 20 11.90 -0.30 -5.56
N GLN A 21 10.72 0.03 -5.03
CA GLN A 21 9.49 -0.73 -5.24
C GLN A 21 9.14 -0.80 -6.75
N HIS A 22 9.17 0.31 -7.48
CA HIS A 22 8.92 0.31 -8.94
C HIS A 22 9.94 -0.50 -9.72
N SER A 23 11.23 -0.46 -9.32
CA SER A 23 12.29 -1.18 -9.99
C SER A 23 12.27 -2.69 -9.72
N LYS A 24 11.86 -3.12 -8.52
CA LYS A 24 11.95 -4.52 -8.07
C LYS A 24 10.61 -5.26 -8.12
N GLY A 25 9.50 -4.53 -8.08
CA GLY A 25 8.16 -5.08 -7.88
C GLY A 25 7.88 -5.40 -6.41
N TRP A 26 6.59 -5.49 -6.07
CA TRP A 26 6.12 -5.65 -4.69
C TRP A 26 6.64 -6.90 -3.99
N GLN A 27 6.68 -8.05 -4.66
CA GLN A 27 7.12 -9.31 -4.04
C GLN A 27 8.58 -9.24 -3.58
N THR A 28 9.48 -8.80 -4.45
CA THR A 28 10.91 -8.64 -4.12
C THR A 28 11.12 -7.52 -3.10
N PHE A 29 10.42 -6.40 -3.25
CA PHE A 29 10.52 -5.28 -2.33
C PHE A 29 10.13 -5.67 -0.89
N GLN A 30 9.01 -6.38 -0.72
CA GLN A 30 8.57 -6.90 0.58
C GLN A 30 9.59 -7.88 1.18
N ALA A 31 10.14 -8.80 0.38
CA ALA A 31 11.15 -9.74 0.86
C ALA A 31 12.47 -9.06 1.27
N MET A 32 12.84 -7.93 0.65
CA MET A 32 14.06 -7.20 0.99
C MET A 32 14.00 -6.50 2.35
N PHE A 33 12.80 -6.08 2.77
CA PHE A 33 12.58 -5.30 3.99
C PHE A 33 11.75 -6.04 5.04
N ASP A 34 11.39 -7.30 4.76
CA ASP A 34 10.65 -8.21 5.64
C ASP A 34 9.33 -7.62 6.18
N PHE A 35 8.44 -7.21 5.25
CA PHE A 35 7.13 -6.64 5.61
C PHE A 35 6.02 -7.05 4.65
N ASP A 36 4.76 -6.90 5.10
CA ASP A 36 3.55 -7.11 4.28
C ASP A 36 2.88 -5.76 3.97
N ALA A 37 2.93 -5.35 2.70
CA ALA A 37 2.37 -4.10 2.22
C ALA A 37 0.83 -4.07 2.29
N SER A 38 0.17 -5.22 2.14
CA SER A 38 -1.28 -5.31 2.17
C SER A 38 -1.78 -5.17 3.60
N ALA A 39 -1.11 -5.82 4.55
CA ALA A 39 -1.42 -5.68 5.98
C ALA A 39 -1.24 -4.24 6.45
N LEU A 40 -0.15 -3.57 6.04
CA LEU A 40 0.08 -2.16 6.35
C LEU A 40 -0.97 -1.24 5.71
N ALA A 41 -1.37 -1.51 4.46
CA ALA A 41 -2.40 -0.71 3.80
C ALA A 41 -3.74 -0.78 4.55
N VAL A 42 -4.16 -1.98 4.97
CA VAL A 42 -5.35 -2.18 5.81
C VAL A 42 -5.22 -1.42 7.13
N GLU A 43 -4.10 -1.58 7.84
CA GLU A 43 -3.88 -0.89 9.12
C GLU A 43 -3.94 0.64 8.97
N TYR A 44 -3.38 1.19 7.89
CA TYR A 44 -3.43 2.62 7.61
C TYR A 44 -4.84 3.09 7.22
N ALA A 45 -5.58 2.29 6.45
CA ALA A 45 -6.95 2.58 6.10
C ALA A 45 -7.85 2.62 7.35
N GLU A 46 -7.73 1.66 8.26
CA GLU A 46 -8.48 1.59 9.52
C GLU A 46 -8.20 2.80 10.43
N ARG A 47 -6.94 3.22 10.52
CA ARG A 47 -6.49 4.36 11.34
C ARG A 47 -6.77 5.72 10.71
N SER A 48 -7.13 5.77 9.43
CA SER A 48 -7.33 7.02 8.70
C SER A 48 -8.53 7.81 9.23
N PRO A 49 -8.41 9.14 9.42
CA PRO A 49 -9.57 9.99 9.73
C PRO A 49 -10.60 10.03 8.59
N HIS A 50 -10.23 9.53 7.41
CA HIS A 50 -11.09 9.44 6.23
C HIS A 50 -11.61 8.03 5.96
N ARG A 51 -11.51 7.10 6.92
CA ARG A 51 -11.94 5.69 6.75
C ARG A 51 -13.35 5.55 6.17
N SER A 52 -14.27 6.44 6.55
CA SER A 52 -15.67 6.40 6.11
C SER A 52 -15.87 6.59 4.61
N LYS A 53 -14.86 7.07 3.88
CA LYS A 53 -14.89 7.15 2.41
C LYS A 53 -14.80 5.78 1.73
N TRP A 54 -14.35 4.76 2.47
CA TRP A 54 -14.06 3.43 1.95
C TRP A 54 -14.88 2.34 2.68
N ASP A 55 -15.80 2.74 3.56
CA ASP A 55 -16.75 1.83 4.22
C ASP A 55 -17.53 1.05 3.14
N GLY A 56 -17.47 -0.29 3.22
CA GLY A 56 -18.09 -1.20 2.25
C GLY A 56 -17.24 -1.58 1.04
N GLN A 57 -16.02 -1.03 0.89
CA GLN A 57 -15.06 -1.42 -0.15
C GLN A 57 -14.08 -2.51 0.28
N GLY A 58 -14.20 -2.99 1.53
CA GLY A 58 -13.32 -3.96 2.15
C GLY A 58 -12.00 -3.32 2.56
N ALA A 59 -11.94 -2.77 3.76
CA ALA A 59 -10.69 -2.68 4.53
C ALA A 59 -10.69 -3.86 5.51
#